data_AF-A0A0P9D7A5-F1
#
_entry.id   AF-A0A0P9D7A5-F1
#
_cell.length_a   1.000
_cell.length_b   1.000
_cell.length_c   1.000
_cell.angle_alpha   90.00
_cell.angle_beta   90.00
_cell.angle_gamma   90.00
#
_symmetry.space_group_name_H-M   'P 1'
#
loop_
_entity.id
_entity.type
_entity.pdbx_description
1 polymer ?
#
loop_
_entity_poly.entity_id
_entity_poly.type
_entity_poly.pdbx_seq_one_letter_code
_entity_poly.pdbx_strand_id
1 'polypeptide(L)'
;MIVPACLATSSSYSARDTLAVRYAHAIPNKDALDALVELAPLVELGAGTGYWAWLLRRRGVDILAFDTCPPIDAGHDNLYHRNADAVGTCWTTVQPGGPEQAVAFPDRTLFLCWPPQTNMAEQALQQYLGQCLALVGTRQSSITTATPPFYAALREQFALQAIVPIPQWHGIDDRLTVWVRR
;
A
#
# COMPACT_ATOMS: atom_id res chain seq x y z
N MET A 1 4.17 -35.81 42.01
CA MET A 1 3.31 -34.62 41.90
C MET A 1 3.75 -33.89 40.63
N ILE A 2 3.00 -34.05 39.54
CA ILE A 2 3.34 -33.51 38.22
C ILE A 2 2.51 -32.23 38.05
N VAL A 3 3.18 -31.11 37.82
CA VAL A 3 2.53 -29.83 37.48
C VAL A 3 2.02 -29.96 36.03
N PRO A 4 0.75 -29.65 35.72
CA PRO A 4 0.26 -29.79 34.36
C PRO A 4 0.84 -28.67 33.48
N ALA A 5 1.39 -29.06 32.33
CA ALA A 5 1.79 -28.14 31.28
C ALA A 5 0.55 -27.39 30.78
N CYS A 6 0.54 -26.07 30.98
CA CYS A 6 -0.42 -25.18 30.36
C CYS A 6 -0.23 -25.29 28.84
N LEU A 7 -1.22 -25.85 28.14
CA LEU A 7 -1.27 -25.85 26.69
C LEU A 7 -1.45 -24.40 26.23
N ALA A 8 -0.34 -23.74 25.89
CA ALA A 8 -0.35 -22.45 25.23
C ALA A 8 -0.79 -22.65 23.77
N THR A 9 -2.08 -22.49 23.49
CA THR A 9 -2.56 -22.27 22.13
C THR A 9 -2.33 -20.81 21.75
N SER A 10 -1.08 -20.42 21.50
CA SER A 10 -0.77 -19.17 20.81
C SER A 10 -0.38 -19.51 19.38
N SER A 11 -1.27 -19.26 18.42
CA SER A 11 -0.86 -19.07 17.04
C SER A 11 0.07 -17.87 17.02
N SER A 12 1.40 -18.08 17.02
CA SER A 12 2.35 -16.98 16.99
C SER A 12 2.31 -16.35 15.60
N TYR A 13 1.54 -15.28 15.45
CA TYR A 13 1.66 -14.39 14.30
C TYR A 13 3.11 -13.93 14.19
N SER A 14 3.65 -13.89 12.97
CA SER A 14 5.00 -13.36 12.77
C SER A 14 5.03 -11.86 13.12
N ALA A 15 6.22 -11.32 13.41
CA ALA A 15 6.38 -9.88 13.60
C ALA A 15 5.85 -9.08 12.39
N ARG A 16 5.98 -9.64 11.18
CA ARG A 16 5.38 -9.09 9.96
C ARG A 16 3.86 -9.07 10.04
N ASP A 17 3.21 -10.17 10.39
CA ASP A 17 1.74 -10.23 10.41
C ASP A 17 1.16 -9.21 11.41
N THR A 18 1.84 -9.04 12.54
CA THR A 18 1.43 -8.07 13.57
C THR A 18 1.64 -6.62 13.09
N LEU A 19 2.82 -6.32 12.56
CA LEU A 19 3.18 -4.94 12.19
C LEU A 19 2.55 -4.50 10.86
N ALA A 20 2.41 -5.39 9.89
CA ALA A 20 1.77 -5.07 8.61
C ALA A 20 0.30 -4.70 8.80
N VAL A 21 -0.41 -5.44 9.67
CA VAL A 21 -1.80 -5.16 10.02
C VAL A 21 -1.96 -3.81 10.71
N ARG A 22 -1.00 -3.39 11.55
CA ARG A 22 -1.09 -2.10 12.23
C ARG A 22 -0.65 -0.91 11.37
N TYR A 23 0.41 -1.08 10.59
CA TYR A 23 1.11 -0.01 9.89
C TYR A 23 0.85 -0.09 8.39
N ALA A 24 1.64 -0.89 7.67
CA ALA A 24 1.52 -1.13 6.24
C ALA A 24 2.31 -2.39 5.87
N HIS A 25 1.97 -3.03 4.76
CA HIS A 25 2.69 -4.21 4.29
C HIS A 25 4.15 -3.91 3.89
N ALA A 26 4.40 -2.75 3.28
CA ALA A 26 5.75 -2.23 3.03
C ALA A 26 6.22 -1.29 4.14
N ILE A 27 7.52 -1.35 4.44
CA ILE A 27 8.16 -0.54 5.47
C ILE A 27 8.68 0.76 4.84
N PRO A 28 8.20 1.94 5.25
CA PRO A 28 8.73 3.21 4.74
C PRO A 28 10.12 3.51 5.31
N ASN A 29 10.95 4.20 4.52
CA ASN A 29 12.15 4.89 4.99
C ASN A 29 12.13 6.37 4.57
N LYS A 30 13.13 7.13 5.03
CA LYS A 30 13.27 8.55 4.67
C LYS A 30 13.34 8.75 3.16
N ASP A 31 14.17 7.97 2.47
CA ASP A 31 14.42 8.15 1.04
C ASP A 31 13.17 7.93 0.18
N ALA A 32 12.35 6.92 0.49
CA ALA A 32 11.09 6.70 -0.21
C ALA A 32 10.06 7.79 0.07
N LEU A 33 10.01 8.31 1.31
CA LEU A 33 9.11 9.40 1.65
C LEU A 33 9.53 10.70 0.97
N ASP A 34 10.83 11.00 0.91
CA ASP A 34 11.36 12.17 0.21
C ASP A 34 11.10 12.05 -1.30
N ALA A 35 11.29 10.87 -1.88
CA ALA A 35 10.96 10.65 -3.29
C ALA A 35 9.46 10.88 -3.57
N LEU A 36 8.55 10.48 -2.67
CA LEU A 36 7.12 10.75 -2.81
C LEU A 36 6.76 12.22 -2.60
N VAL A 37 7.49 12.96 -1.77
CA VAL A 37 7.32 14.42 -1.59
C VAL A 37 7.55 15.14 -2.93
N GLU A 38 8.58 14.76 -3.68
CA GLU A 38 8.89 15.35 -5.00
C GLU A 38 7.84 15.02 -6.08
N LEU A 39 6.98 14.04 -5.84
CA LEU A 39 5.91 13.62 -6.75
C LEU A 39 4.54 14.18 -6.39
N ALA A 40 4.46 14.99 -5.33
CA ALA A 40 3.20 15.61 -4.90
C ALA A 40 2.62 16.55 -5.98
N PRO A 41 1.28 16.69 -6.05
CA PRO A 41 0.26 16.06 -5.21
C PRO A 41 0.03 14.58 -5.54
N LEU A 42 -0.44 13.80 -4.56
CA LEU A 42 -0.68 12.35 -4.71
C LEU A 42 -2.14 11.94 -4.48
N VAL A 43 -2.51 10.81 -5.07
CA VAL A 43 -3.68 10.02 -4.72
C VAL A 43 -3.25 8.57 -4.43
N GLU A 44 -3.47 8.11 -3.20
CA GLU A 44 -3.22 6.73 -2.77
C GLU A 44 -4.50 5.91 -2.88
N LEU A 45 -4.45 4.79 -3.60
CA LEU A 45 -5.57 3.84 -3.68
C LEU A 45 -5.17 2.53 -3.01
N GLY A 46 -6.06 1.98 -2.19
CA GLY A 46 -5.76 0.81 -1.34
C GLY A 46 -4.90 1.19 -0.14
N ALA A 47 -5.18 2.34 0.46
CA ALA A 47 -4.36 2.92 1.53
C ALA A 47 -4.40 2.13 2.86
N GLY A 48 -5.33 1.19 3.03
CA GLY A 48 -5.51 0.44 4.26
C GLY A 48 -5.75 1.36 5.46
N THR A 49 -4.87 1.30 6.46
CA THR A 49 -4.87 2.20 7.64
C THR A 49 -4.38 3.61 7.33
N GLY A 50 -3.85 3.88 6.14
CA GLY A 50 -3.33 5.18 5.73
C GLY A 50 -2.00 5.55 6.37
N TYR A 51 -1.17 4.59 6.79
CA TYR A 51 0.11 4.88 7.46
C TYR A 51 1.09 5.67 6.57
N TRP A 52 1.19 5.32 5.28
CA TRP A 52 2.01 6.08 4.33
C TRP A 52 1.47 7.50 4.11
N ALA A 53 0.15 7.64 3.86
CA ALA A 53 -0.51 8.94 3.80
C ALA A 53 -0.28 9.79 5.06
N TRP A 54 -0.34 9.20 6.26
CA TRP A 54 -0.07 9.90 7.52
C TRP A 54 1.35 10.45 7.57
N LEU A 55 2.35 9.64 7.20
CA LEU A 55 3.76 10.07 7.17
C LEU A 55 4.01 11.19 6.15
N LEU A 56 3.33 11.14 5.00
CA LEU A 56 3.43 12.15 3.93
C LEU A 56 2.73 13.45 4.32
N ARG A 57 1.52 13.40 4.91
CA ARG A 57 0.82 14.58 5.42
C ARG A 57 1.64 15.33 6.46
N ARG A 58 2.35 14.62 7.34
CA ARG A 58 3.28 15.23 8.32
C ARG A 58 4.50 15.90 7.68
N ARG A 59 4.76 15.64 6.40
CA ARG A 59 5.77 16.31 5.57
C ARG A 59 5.18 17.44 4.71
N GLY A 60 3.91 17.79 4.92
CA GLY A 60 3.23 18.84 4.16
C GLY A 60 2.76 18.41 2.77
N VAL A 61 2.75 17.11 2.49
CA VAL A 61 2.32 16.57 1.19
C VAL A 61 0.80 16.61 1.08
N ASP A 62 0.30 17.15 -0.04
CA ASP A 62 -1.09 17.01 -0.44
C ASP A 62 -1.34 15.60 -0.99
N ILE A 63 -1.92 14.73 -0.15
CA ILE A 63 -2.27 13.36 -0.50
C ILE A 63 -3.72 13.04 -0.12
N LEU A 64 -4.47 12.57 -1.12
CA LEU A 64 -5.77 11.95 -0.94
C LEU A 64 -5.57 10.44 -0.78
N ALA A 65 -6.26 9.81 0.17
CA ALA A 65 -6.08 8.39 0.48
C ALA A 65 -7.44 7.70 0.47
N PHE A 66 -7.55 6.63 -0.32
CA PHE A 66 -8.76 5.85 -0.48
C PHE A 66 -8.51 4.37 -0.19
N ASP A 67 -9.49 3.72 0.43
CA ASP A 67 -9.56 2.27 0.56
C ASP A 67 -11.02 1.81 0.42
N THR A 68 -11.27 0.63 -0.14
CA THR A 68 -12.63 0.11 -0.30
C THR A 68 -13.30 -0.13 1.05
N CYS A 69 -12.52 -0.59 2.03
CA CYS A 69 -12.97 -0.92 3.37
C CYS A 69 -11.94 -0.39 4.37
N PRO A 70 -11.79 0.93 4.57
CA PRO A 70 -10.81 1.43 5.53
C PRO A 70 -11.16 0.90 6.93
N PRO A 71 -10.17 0.48 7.75
CA PRO A 71 -10.41 -0.08 9.09
C PRO A 71 -10.72 1.03 10.11
N ILE A 72 -11.84 1.74 9.88
CA ILE A 72 -12.28 2.91 10.66
C ILE A 72 -12.92 2.48 11.99
N ASP A 73 -13.65 1.37 12.02
CA ASP A 73 -14.32 0.85 13.21
C ASP A 73 -14.40 -0.68 13.22
N ALA A 74 -14.96 -1.25 14.29
CA ALA A 74 -15.01 -2.70 14.53
C ALA A 74 -15.84 -3.48 13.50
N GLY A 75 -16.64 -2.79 12.69
CA GLY A 75 -17.49 -3.37 11.65
C GLY A 75 -16.84 -3.45 10.27
N HIS A 76 -15.57 -3.06 10.13
CA HIS A 76 -14.90 -3.06 8.82
C HIS A 76 -14.71 -4.48 8.24
N ASP A 77 -14.80 -4.62 6.91
CA ASP A 77 -14.59 -5.91 6.22
C ASP A 77 -13.18 -6.06 5.60
N ASN A 78 -12.25 -5.15 5.92
CA ASN A 78 -10.88 -5.19 5.40
C ASN A 78 -10.13 -6.48 5.78
N LEU A 79 -9.95 -7.40 4.84
CA LEU A 79 -9.26 -8.69 5.01
C LEU A 79 -7.78 -8.56 5.39
N TYR A 80 -7.13 -7.44 5.04
CA TYR A 80 -5.71 -7.22 5.27
C TYR A 80 -5.42 -6.58 6.64
N HIS A 81 -6.46 -6.15 7.36
CA HIS A 81 -6.38 -5.49 8.65
C HIS A 81 -7.31 -6.12 9.72
N ARG A 82 -7.48 -7.45 9.75
CA ARG A 82 -8.51 -8.14 10.59
C ARG A 82 -8.15 -8.52 12.03
N ASN A 83 -7.14 -7.95 12.67
CA ASN A 83 -6.89 -8.27 14.09
C ASN A 83 -7.55 -7.24 15.03
N ALA A 84 -7.74 -7.61 16.31
CA ALA A 84 -8.28 -6.72 17.32
C ALA A 84 -7.45 -5.43 17.50
N ASP A 85 -6.17 -5.46 17.09
CA ASP A 85 -5.25 -4.31 17.12
C ASP A 85 -5.38 -3.38 15.90
N ALA A 86 -6.30 -3.66 14.97
CA ALA A 86 -6.56 -2.88 13.76
C ALA A 86 -7.95 -2.19 13.73
N VAL A 87 -8.83 -2.50 14.68
CA VAL A 87 -10.11 -1.81 14.84
C VAL A 87 -9.90 -0.37 15.31
N GLY A 88 -10.30 0.63 14.51
CA GLY A 88 -10.17 2.05 14.87
C GLY A 88 -8.78 2.63 14.68
N THR A 89 -8.01 2.12 13.71
CA THR A 89 -6.55 2.30 13.67
C THR A 89 -6.02 3.06 12.47
N CYS A 90 -6.92 3.66 11.70
CA CYS A 90 -6.49 4.57 10.66
C CYS A 90 -5.60 5.66 11.26
N TRP A 91 -4.38 5.79 10.74
CA TRP A 91 -3.40 6.77 11.18
C TRP A 91 -3.78 8.19 10.74
N THR A 92 -4.63 8.29 9.72
CA THR A 92 -5.13 9.54 9.17
C THR A 92 -6.47 9.30 8.47
N THR A 93 -7.11 10.35 7.96
CA THR A 93 -8.34 10.22 7.18
C THR A 93 -8.09 9.41 5.90
N VAL A 94 -8.72 8.25 5.80
CA VAL A 94 -8.83 7.43 4.59
C VAL A 94 -10.30 7.43 4.18
N GLN A 95 -10.58 7.85 2.95
CA GLN A 95 -11.94 7.93 2.43
C GLN A 95 -12.37 6.57 1.87
N PRO A 96 -13.63 6.16 2.03
CA PRO A 96 -14.16 5.02 1.30
C PRO A 96 -14.07 5.26 -0.21
N GLY A 97 -13.42 4.36 -0.93
CA GLY A 97 -13.25 4.44 -2.38
C GLY A 97 -12.22 3.44 -2.89
N GLY A 98 -12.43 2.95 -4.10
CA GLY A 98 -11.60 1.95 -4.73
C GLY A 98 -10.84 2.49 -5.95
N PRO A 99 -10.47 1.58 -6.87
CA PRO A 99 -9.80 1.92 -8.13
C PRO A 99 -10.50 2.99 -8.97
N GLU A 100 -11.83 3.11 -8.85
CA GLU A 100 -12.64 4.08 -9.58
C GLU A 100 -12.29 5.53 -9.30
N GLN A 101 -11.63 5.81 -8.18
CA GLN A 101 -11.19 7.16 -7.84
C GLN A 101 -10.05 7.66 -8.73
N ALA A 102 -9.32 6.76 -9.43
CA ALA A 102 -8.18 7.13 -10.26
C ALA A 102 -8.52 8.14 -11.38
N VAL A 103 -9.75 8.08 -11.92
CA VAL A 103 -10.18 8.95 -13.03
C VAL A 103 -10.38 10.40 -12.60
N ALA A 104 -10.69 10.63 -11.31
CA ALA A 104 -11.03 11.95 -10.79
C ALA A 104 -9.81 12.86 -10.55
N PHE A 105 -8.60 12.29 -10.57
CA PHE A 105 -7.37 12.99 -10.16
C PHE A 105 -6.23 12.85 -11.19
N PRO A 106 -6.45 13.29 -12.45
CA PRO A 106 -5.43 13.20 -13.50
C PRO A 106 -4.20 14.07 -13.25
N ASP A 107 -4.33 15.09 -12.42
CA ASP A 107 -3.29 16.06 -12.04
C ASP A 107 -2.40 15.58 -10.88
N ARG A 108 -2.75 14.44 -10.24
CA ARG A 108 -2.03 13.88 -9.10
C ARG A 108 -1.26 12.63 -9.51
N THR A 109 -0.11 12.40 -8.88
CA THR A 109 0.61 11.12 -9.00
C THR A 109 -0.23 10.01 -8.36
N LEU A 110 -0.51 8.94 -9.13
CA LEU A 110 -1.12 7.72 -8.59
C LEU A 110 -0.10 6.99 -7.73
N PHE A 111 -0.41 6.80 -6.45
CA PHE A 111 0.39 6.05 -5.51
C PHE A 111 -0.29 4.72 -5.16
N LEU A 112 0.40 3.61 -5.39
CA LEU A 112 -0.03 2.27 -5.00
C LEU A 112 1.00 1.67 -4.06
N CYS A 113 0.62 1.44 -2.80
CA CYS A 113 1.48 0.80 -1.83
C CYS A 113 1.00 -0.63 -1.55
N TRP A 114 1.78 -1.63 -1.97
CA TRP A 114 1.46 -3.04 -1.76
C TRP A 114 0.05 -3.44 -2.24
N PRO A 115 -0.33 -3.12 -3.50
CA PRO A 115 -1.64 -3.48 -3.99
C PRO A 115 -1.88 -5.00 -3.90
N PRO A 116 -3.10 -5.45 -3.54
CA PRO A 116 -3.39 -6.87 -3.37
C PRO A 116 -3.31 -7.63 -4.70
N GLN A 117 -3.24 -8.96 -4.63
CA GLN A 117 -3.29 -9.85 -5.80
C GLN A 117 -4.71 -9.99 -6.36
N THR A 118 -5.28 -8.86 -6.74
CA THR A 118 -6.61 -8.75 -7.36
C THR A 118 -6.50 -7.76 -8.52
N ASN A 119 -7.58 -7.58 -9.26
CA ASN A 119 -7.65 -6.61 -10.35
C ASN A 119 -7.69 -5.15 -9.88
N MET A 120 -7.60 -4.86 -8.58
CA MET A 120 -7.60 -3.51 -8.01
C MET A 120 -6.58 -2.58 -8.72
N ALA A 121 -5.32 -2.99 -8.82
CA ALA A 121 -4.28 -2.18 -9.46
C ALA A 121 -4.49 -2.05 -10.97
N GLU A 122 -5.03 -3.08 -11.62
CA GLU A 122 -5.34 -3.08 -13.05
C GLU A 122 -6.45 -2.07 -13.36
N GLN A 123 -7.54 -2.11 -12.58
CA GLN A 123 -8.66 -1.18 -12.69
C GLN A 123 -8.23 0.26 -12.40
N ALA A 124 -7.32 0.46 -11.45
CA ALA A 124 -6.78 1.78 -11.14
C ALA A 124 -5.98 2.31 -12.33
N LEU A 125 -5.07 1.50 -12.88
CA LEU A 125 -4.26 1.86 -14.04
C LEU A 125 -5.11 2.14 -15.29
N GLN A 126 -6.16 1.35 -15.53
CA GLN A 126 -7.09 1.53 -16.66
C GLN A 126 -7.85 2.87 -16.60
N GLN A 127 -8.18 3.32 -15.39
CA GLN A 127 -8.93 4.56 -15.17
C GLN A 127 -8.04 5.78 -14.98
N TYR A 128 -6.77 5.56 -14.64
CA TYR A 128 -5.83 6.62 -14.37
C TYR A 128 -5.42 7.35 -15.64
N LEU A 129 -5.73 8.65 -15.69
CA LEU A 129 -5.43 9.54 -16.82
C LEU A 129 -4.16 10.38 -16.60
N GLY A 130 -3.55 10.32 -15.42
CA GLY A 130 -2.39 11.13 -15.08
C GLY A 130 -1.06 10.61 -15.64
N GLN A 131 0.01 11.36 -15.35
CA GLN A 131 1.32 11.18 -15.99
C GLN A 131 2.31 10.34 -15.17
N CYS A 132 2.20 10.37 -13.85
CA CYS A 132 3.17 9.71 -12.97
C CYS A 132 2.51 8.65 -12.09
N LEU A 133 3.16 7.50 -11.91
CA LEU A 133 2.73 6.44 -11.02
C LEU A 133 3.88 6.05 -10.10
N ALA A 134 3.64 6.10 -8.80
CA ALA A 134 4.52 5.58 -7.76
C ALA A 134 3.98 4.23 -7.25
N LEU A 135 4.79 3.18 -7.35
CA LEU A 135 4.42 1.84 -6.91
C LEU A 135 5.42 1.35 -5.87
N VAL A 136 4.95 1.06 -4.66
CA VAL A 136 5.68 0.21 -3.71
C VAL A 136 5.21 -1.22 -3.92
N GLY A 137 6.06 -2.03 -4.53
CA GLY A 137 5.74 -3.39 -4.90
C GLY A 137 6.99 -4.23 -5.07
N THR A 138 6.78 -5.52 -5.18
CA THR A 138 7.85 -6.48 -5.40
C THR A 138 8.26 -6.53 -6.86
N ARG A 139 9.40 -7.17 -7.15
CA ARG A 139 9.74 -7.42 -8.56
C ARG A 139 8.65 -8.28 -9.17
N GLN A 140 8.38 -8.09 -10.46
CA GLN A 140 7.37 -8.82 -11.23
C GLN A 140 7.46 -10.37 -11.11
N SER A 141 8.59 -10.90 -10.60
CA SER A 141 8.81 -12.33 -10.35
C SER A 141 8.34 -12.84 -8.98
N SER A 142 8.00 -11.99 -8.01
CA SER A 142 7.56 -12.41 -6.68
C SER A 142 6.05 -12.18 -6.54
N ILE A 143 5.34 -13.29 -6.31
CA ILE A 143 3.87 -13.45 -6.31
C ILE A 143 3.25 -12.78 -5.06
N THR A 144 3.54 -11.51 -4.78
CA THR A 144 3.08 -10.89 -3.52
C THR A 144 2.39 -9.55 -3.67
N THR A 145 2.58 -8.82 -4.78
CA THR A 145 1.95 -7.50 -5.00
C THR A 145 1.41 -7.37 -6.41
N ALA A 146 0.20 -6.83 -6.55
CA ALA A 146 -0.55 -6.76 -7.80
C ALA A 146 -0.62 -8.12 -8.54
N THR A 147 -0.88 -8.04 -9.84
CA THR A 147 -1.08 -9.18 -10.73
C THR A 147 -0.16 -9.08 -11.95
N PRO A 148 0.15 -10.20 -12.63
CA PRO A 148 0.92 -10.16 -13.87
C PRO A 148 0.36 -9.24 -14.96
N PRO A 149 -0.97 -9.16 -15.21
CA PRO A 149 -1.52 -8.24 -16.20
C PRO A 149 -1.32 -6.76 -15.84
N PHE A 150 -1.40 -6.39 -14.57
CA PHE A 150 -1.05 -5.03 -14.13
C PHE A 150 0.38 -4.66 -14.52
N TYR A 151 1.37 -5.51 -14.21
CA TYR A 151 2.77 -5.24 -14.58
C TYR A 151 3.01 -5.26 -16.09
N ALA A 152 2.25 -6.04 -16.84
CA ALA A 152 2.30 -6.00 -18.31
C ALA A 152 1.85 -4.63 -18.82
N ALA A 153 0.66 -4.18 -18.42
CA ALA A 153 0.10 -2.89 -18.80
C ALA A 153 0.95 -1.70 -18.33
N LEU A 154 1.50 -1.76 -17.10
CA LEU A 154 2.36 -0.72 -16.56
C LEU A 154 3.61 -0.50 -17.43
N ARG A 155 4.27 -1.58 -17.87
CA ARG A 155 5.49 -1.49 -18.69
C ARG A 155 5.20 -1.10 -20.14
N GLU A 156 4.02 -1.45 -20.63
CA GLU A 156 3.54 -1.05 -21.95
C GLU A 156 3.27 0.46 -21.99
N GLN A 157 2.58 0.99 -20.98
CA GLN A 157 2.09 2.38 -20.99
C GLN A 157 3.04 3.38 -20.32
N PHE A 158 3.95 2.93 -19.45
CA PHE A 158 4.86 3.78 -18.70
C PHE A 158 6.32 3.34 -18.84
N ALA A 159 7.22 4.30 -18.69
CA ALA A 159 8.66 4.11 -18.57
C ALA A 159 9.09 4.24 -17.10
N LEU A 160 9.89 3.28 -16.64
CA LEU A 160 10.51 3.33 -15.31
C LEU A 160 11.54 4.46 -15.26
N GLN A 161 11.38 5.40 -14.33
CA GLN A 161 12.28 6.53 -14.15
C GLN A 161 13.19 6.36 -12.94
N ALA A 162 12.68 5.81 -11.83
CA ALA A 162 13.46 5.65 -10.62
C ALA A 162 13.09 4.38 -9.85
N ILE A 163 14.08 3.86 -9.11
CA ILE A 163 13.92 2.82 -8.11
C ILE A 163 14.52 3.34 -6.81
N VAL A 164 13.73 3.31 -5.73
CA VAL A 164 14.17 3.68 -4.39
C VAL A 164 14.07 2.46 -3.47
N PRO A 165 15.20 1.95 -2.94
CA PRO A 165 15.19 0.86 -1.97
C PRO A 165 14.43 1.25 -0.69
N ILE A 166 13.69 0.30 -0.15
CA ILE A 166 13.04 0.41 1.17
C ILE A 166 13.52 -0.74 2.07
N PRO A 167 13.36 -0.63 3.41
CA PRO A 167 13.54 -1.76 4.30
C PRO A 167 12.58 -2.90 3.92
N GLN A 168 13.08 -4.13 3.97
CA GLN A 168 12.36 -5.31 3.49
C GLN A 168 12.09 -6.27 4.64
N TRP A 169 10.93 -6.92 4.60
CA TRP A 169 10.73 -8.13 5.39
C TRP A 169 11.58 -9.27 4.84
N HIS A 170 11.99 -10.20 5.71
CA HIS A 170 12.75 -11.37 5.27
C HIS A 170 12.01 -12.13 4.16
N GLY A 171 12.66 -12.30 3.01
CA GLY A 171 12.12 -13.01 1.84
C GLY A 171 11.23 -12.17 0.93
N ILE A 172 11.13 -10.86 1.16
CA ILE A 172 10.39 -9.92 0.31
C ILE A 172 11.37 -8.96 -0.34
N ASP A 173 11.20 -8.70 -1.64
CA ASP A 173 12.09 -7.84 -2.43
C ASP A 173 11.40 -6.55 -2.93
N ASP A 174 10.55 -5.98 -2.09
CA ASP A 174 9.79 -4.76 -2.37
C ASP A 174 10.67 -3.52 -2.40
N ARG A 175 10.23 -2.56 -3.22
CA ARG A 175 10.90 -1.28 -3.48
C ARG A 175 9.86 -0.26 -3.93
N LEU A 176 10.16 1.01 -3.74
CA LEU A 176 9.43 2.07 -4.43
C LEU A 176 9.96 2.18 -5.87
N THR A 177 9.06 2.25 -6.83
CA THR A 177 9.36 2.49 -8.25
C THR A 177 8.53 3.67 -8.75
N VAL A 178 9.13 4.53 -9.55
CA VAL A 178 8.49 5.70 -10.14
C VAL A 178 8.43 5.53 -11.65
N TRP A 179 7.23 5.68 -12.20
CA TRP A 179 6.91 5.44 -13.59
C TRP A 179 6.30 6.70 -14.19
N VAL A 180 6.67 7.01 -15.43
CA VAL A 180 6.14 8.15 -16.18
C VAL A 180 5.55 7.64 -17.48
N ARG A 181 4.35 8.12 -17.84
CA ARG A 181 3.62 7.69 -19.03
C ARG A 181 4.46 7.97 -20.29
N ARG A 182 4.41 7.03 -21.24
CA ARG A 182 5.09 7.14 -22.54
C ARG A 182 4.42 8.14 -23.48
#